data_AF-A0A1I4XHZ3-F1
#
_entry.id   AF-A0A1I4XHZ3-F1
#
_cell.length_a   1.000
_cell.length_b   1.000
_cell.length_c   1.000
_cell.angle_alpha   90.00
_cell.angle_beta   90.00
_cell.angle_gamma   90.00
#
_symmetry.space_group_name_H-M   'P 1'
#
loop_
_entity.id
_entity.type
_entity.pdbx_description
1 polymer ?
#
loop_
_entity_poly.entity_id
_entity_poly.type
_entity_poly.pdbx_seq_one_letter_code
_entity_poly.pdbx_strand_id
1 'polypeptide(L)'
;MSDKNPNDNAYEIGYKRPPQSTRFKPGRSGNPKGRQKGSRNFATVLEAELNTRISVTENGVRKTISKREATAKHLVNKAATGLLPAVKLLLEQERQQENEQSPLSNAPRDLLPPDHLVLKSLYRRLMQMEATPAIAAADEVRSPQQRMEDAQADDVRSSRQQIAAASSSGSSTGADGLPRAFDPLCSPRQDSGRESD
;
A
#
# COMPACT_ATOMS: atom_id res chain seq x y z
N MET A 1 48.20 43.66 28.39
CA MET A 1 48.18 43.23 26.98
C MET A 1 47.19 42.10 26.90
N SER A 2 46.05 42.31 26.23
CA SER A 2 44.94 41.36 26.13
C SER A 2 45.03 40.65 24.79
N ASP A 3 45.37 39.36 24.82
CA ASP A 3 45.49 38.53 23.63
C ASP A 3 44.10 38.25 23.05
N LYS A 4 43.78 38.94 21.94
CA LYS A 4 42.59 38.64 21.13
C LYS A 4 42.89 37.40 20.27
N ASN A 5 42.25 36.28 20.61
CA ASN A 5 42.16 35.14 19.69
C ASN A 5 41.31 35.54 18.47
N PRO A 6 41.82 35.47 17.23
CA PRO A 6 41.16 36.03 16.05
C PRO A 6 40.08 35.12 15.44
N ASN A 7 39.64 34.06 16.14
CA ASN A 7 38.75 33.04 15.57
C ASN A 7 37.30 33.04 16.11
N ASP A 8 36.92 34.02 16.93
CA ASP A 8 35.52 34.21 17.37
C ASP A 8 34.69 34.97 16.32
N ASN A 9 34.74 34.55 15.06
CA ASN A 9 33.65 34.87 14.13
C ASN A 9 32.48 33.96 14.48
N ALA A 10 31.72 34.36 15.51
CA ALA A 10 30.59 33.64 16.08
C ALA A 10 29.62 33.25 14.96
N TYR A 11 29.63 31.97 14.59
CA TYR A 11 28.67 31.40 13.66
C TYR A 11 27.27 31.59 14.24
N GLU A 12 26.55 32.59 13.73
CA GLU A 12 25.21 32.91 14.19
C GLU A 12 24.26 31.74 13.88
N ILE A 13 23.77 31.12 14.95
CA ILE A 13 22.82 30.01 14.92
C ILE A 13 21.44 30.60 14.67
N GLY A 14 20.68 30.00 13.75
CA GLY A 14 19.35 30.48 13.38
C GLY A 14 18.60 29.49 12.49
N TYR A 15 17.47 29.91 11.94
CA TYR A 15 16.69 29.07 11.04
C TYR A 15 17.54 28.61 9.85
N LYS A 16 17.58 27.29 9.60
CA LYS A 16 18.43 26.62 8.58
C LYS A 16 19.96 26.78 8.77
N ARG A 17 20.43 27.24 9.93
CA ARG A 17 21.85 27.41 10.28
C ARG A 17 22.20 26.58 11.53
N PRO A 18 22.36 25.25 11.40
CA PRO A 18 22.62 24.37 12.55
C PRO A 18 24.02 24.61 13.12
N PRO A 19 24.22 24.46 14.44
CA PRO A 19 25.51 24.69 15.08
C PRO A 19 26.61 23.79 14.49
N GLN A 20 27.81 24.35 14.31
CA GLN A 20 28.91 23.64 13.64
C GLN A 20 29.39 22.41 14.43
N SER A 21 29.28 22.43 15.76
CA SER A 21 29.72 21.36 16.65
C SER A 21 28.94 20.05 16.50
N THR A 22 27.67 20.12 16.09
CA THR A 22 26.78 18.95 15.96
C THR A 22 26.57 18.52 14.50
N ARG A 23 27.04 19.32 13.54
CA ARG A 23 26.93 19.00 12.11
C ARG A 23 27.78 17.78 11.77
N PHE A 24 27.22 16.84 11.00
CA PHE A 24 28.01 15.74 10.45
C PHE A 24 29.07 16.24 9.47
N LYS A 25 30.26 15.64 9.52
CA LYS A 25 31.33 15.93 8.55
C LYS A 25 30.89 15.48 7.15
N PRO A 26 31.15 16.28 6.10
CA PRO A 26 30.86 15.86 4.72
C PRO A 26 31.57 14.53 4.42
N GLY A 27 30.86 13.60 3.78
CA GLY A 27 31.37 12.27 3.43
C GLY A 27 31.29 11.20 4.55
N ARG A 28 30.94 11.57 5.78
CA ARG A 28 30.77 10.62 6.90
C ARG A 28 29.33 10.57 7.36
N SER A 29 28.69 9.40 7.27
CA SER A 29 27.33 9.21 7.80
C SER A 29 27.33 9.33 9.33
N GLY A 30 26.27 9.89 9.90
CA GLY A 30 26.09 9.99 11.36
C GLY A 30 26.17 8.63 12.06
N ASN A 31 25.66 7.58 11.39
CA ASN A 31 25.71 6.19 11.81
C ASN A 31 26.59 5.36 10.84
N PRO A 32 27.88 5.15 11.12
CA PRO A 32 28.76 4.34 10.28
C PRO A 32 28.43 2.84 10.31
N LYS A 33 27.71 2.37 11.34
CA LYS A 33 27.16 1.00 11.42
C LYS A 33 25.79 0.86 10.72
N GLY A 34 25.24 1.96 10.19
CA GLY A 34 24.03 1.93 9.39
C GLY A 34 24.24 1.19 8.07
N ARG A 35 23.16 0.97 7.32
CA ARG A 35 23.23 0.28 6.03
C ARG A 35 24.21 0.99 5.09
N GLN A 36 25.31 0.32 4.78
CA GLN A 36 26.33 0.86 3.89
C GLN A 36 25.73 1.17 2.52
N LYS A 37 26.15 2.28 1.93
CA LYS A 37 25.74 2.66 0.57
C LYS A 37 26.22 1.57 -0.38
N GLY A 38 25.28 0.89 -1.04
CA GLY A 38 25.59 -0.21 -1.97
C GLY A 38 25.60 -1.62 -1.34
N SER A 39 25.05 -1.82 -0.14
CA SER A 39 24.88 -3.18 0.40
C SER A 39 24.10 -4.06 -0.59
N ARG A 40 24.70 -5.17 -1.01
CA ARG A 40 24.12 -6.10 -1.98
C ARG A 40 22.79 -6.65 -1.44
N ASN A 41 21.72 -6.46 -2.21
CA ASN A 41 20.45 -7.15 -2.00
C ASN A 41 20.48 -8.51 -2.71
N PHE A 42 19.66 -9.47 -2.31
CA PHE A 42 19.52 -10.76 -3.00
C PHE A 42 19.30 -10.57 -4.51
N ALA A 43 18.41 -9.66 -4.90
CA ALA A 43 18.17 -9.33 -6.31
C ALA A 43 19.45 -8.90 -7.05
N THR A 44 20.29 -8.08 -6.42
CA THR A 44 21.56 -7.63 -7.03
C THR A 44 22.59 -8.76 -7.16
N VAL A 45 22.60 -9.71 -6.22
CA VAL A 45 23.49 -10.88 -6.28
C VAL A 45 23.00 -11.83 -7.36
N LEU A 46 21.69 -12.08 -7.43
CA LEU A 46 21.07 -12.92 -8.44
C LEU A 46 21.33 -12.36 -9.85
N GLU A 47 21.17 -11.06 -10.04
CA GLU A 47 21.45 -10.42 -11.32
C GLU A 47 22.91 -10.56 -11.73
N ALA A 48 23.85 -10.32 -10.80
CA ALA A 48 25.27 -10.50 -11.04
C ALA A 48 25.58 -11.96 -11.43
N GLU A 49 25.02 -12.93 -10.70
CA GLU A 49 25.23 -14.35 -10.93
C GLU A 49 24.67 -14.79 -12.29
N LEU A 50 23.47 -14.35 -12.65
CA LEU A 50 22.85 -14.62 -13.94
C LEU A 50 23.68 -14.06 -15.12
N ASN A 51 24.39 -12.95 -14.91
CA ASN A 51 25.25 -12.33 -15.92
C ASN A 51 26.65 -12.96 -16.02
N THR A 52 27.02 -13.88 -15.10
CA THR A 52 28.31 -14.59 -15.19
C THR A 52 28.36 -15.47 -16.43
N ARG A 53 29.54 -15.56 -17.05
CA ARG A 53 29.77 -16.34 -18.27
C ARG A 53 30.18 -17.78 -17.95
N ILE A 54 29.59 -18.73 -18.67
CA ILE A 54 29.92 -20.15 -18.61
C ILE A 54 30.24 -20.69 -20.01
N SER A 55 31.06 -21.74 -20.07
CA SER A 55 31.31 -22.48 -21.32
C SER A 55 30.24 -23.56 -21.49
N VAL A 56 29.51 -23.53 -22.60
CA VAL A 56 28.53 -24.56 -22.98
C VAL A 56 28.87 -25.06 -24.39
N THR A 57 28.74 -26.37 -24.61
CA THR A 57 28.93 -26.97 -25.93
C THR A 57 27.57 -27.11 -26.62
N GLU A 58 27.40 -26.43 -27.75
CA GLU A 58 26.18 -26.48 -28.56
C GLU A 58 26.55 -27.01 -29.95
N ASN A 59 25.88 -28.08 -30.40
CA ASN A 59 26.11 -28.68 -31.72
C ASN A 59 27.59 -28.99 -32.01
N GLY A 60 28.32 -29.46 -31.00
CA GLY A 60 29.75 -29.77 -31.09
C GLY A 60 30.70 -28.57 -31.00
N VAL A 61 30.18 -27.34 -30.93
CA VAL A 61 31.00 -26.12 -30.80
C VAL A 61 30.91 -25.58 -29.38
N ARG A 62 32.06 -25.34 -28.75
CA ARG A 62 32.13 -24.70 -27.43
C ARG A 62 31.91 -23.20 -27.56
N LYS A 63 30.89 -22.68 -26.88
CA LYS A 63 30.56 -21.24 -26.81
C LYS A 63 30.56 -20.77 -25.37
N THR A 64 30.96 -19.52 -25.15
CA THR A 64 30.83 -18.86 -23.85
C THR A 64 29.56 -18.01 -23.84
N ILE A 65 28.59 -18.38 -23.01
CA ILE A 65 27.29 -17.71 -22.89
C ILE A 65 27.04 -17.33 -21.43
N SER A 66 26.13 -16.38 -21.18
CA SER A 66 25.74 -16.06 -19.79
C SER A 66 24.92 -17.19 -19.15
N LYS A 67 24.93 -17.31 -17.81
CA LYS A 67 24.07 -18.27 -17.11
C LYS A 67 22.59 -18.01 -17.37
N ARG A 68 22.20 -16.74 -17.53
CA ARG A 68 20.86 -16.34 -17.94
C ARG A 68 20.47 -16.93 -19.29
N GLU A 69 21.30 -16.72 -20.31
CA GLU A 69 21.08 -17.28 -21.66
C GLU A 69 21.03 -18.81 -21.64
N ALA A 70 21.94 -19.45 -20.91
CA ALA A 70 21.96 -20.90 -20.78
C ALA A 70 20.67 -21.44 -20.14
N THR A 71 20.19 -20.78 -19.09
CA THR A 71 18.94 -21.15 -18.41
C THR A 71 17.73 -20.97 -19.32
N ALA A 72 17.67 -19.87 -20.07
CA ALA A 72 16.60 -19.61 -21.03
C ALA A 72 16.57 -20.67 -22.15
N LYS A 73 17.73 -20.98 -22.74
CA LYS A 73 17.86 -22.06 -23.74
C LYS A 73 17.40 -23.40 -23.18
N HIS A 74 17.81 -23.73 -21.95
CA HIS A 74 17.40 -24.97 -21.30
C HIS A 74 15.90 -25.02 -21.03
N LEU A 75 15.30 -23.91 -20.61
CA LEU A 75 13.86 -23.81 -20.38
C LEU A 75 13.08 -24.03 -21.68
N VAL A 76 13.48 -23.40 -22.78
CA VAL A 76 12.87 -23.58 -24.10
C VAL A 76 13.03 -25.01 -24.59
N ASN A 77 14.22 -25.60 -24.46
CA ASN A 77 14.44 -27.01 -24.84
C ASN A 77 13.54 -27.95 -24.03
N LYS A 78 13.40 -27.73 -22.71
CA LYS A 78 12.50 -28.51 -21.86
C LYS A 78 11.02 -28.37 -22.23
N ALA A 79 10.60 -27.16 -22.58
CA ALA A 79 9.25 -26.93 -23.07
C ALA A 79 9.02 -27.64 -24.42
N ALA A 80 9.99 -27.57 -25.34
CA ALA A 80 9.94 -28.26 -26.62
C ALA A 80 9.90 -29.80 -26.47
N THR A 81 10.55 -30.35 -25.44
CA THR A 81 10.41 -31.79 -25.10
C THR A 81 9.05 -32.18 -24.53
N GLY A 82 8.17 -31.21 -24.20
CA GLY A 82 6.81 -31.47 -23.69
C GLY A 82 6.66 -31.42 -22.17
N LEU A 83 7.62 -30.87 -21.42
CA LEU A 83 7.46 -30.70 -19.97
C LEU A 83 6.46 -29.57 -19.68
N LEU A 84 5.23 -29.94 -19.32
CA LEU A 84 4.13 -29.03 -18.96
C LEU A 84 4.53 -27.88 -18.01
N PRO A 85 5.30 -28.09 -16.91
CA PRO A 85 5.69 -26.96 -16.05
C PRO A 85 6.59 -25.95 -16.79
N ALA A 86 7.46 -26.38 -17.69
CA ALA A 86 8.30 -25.50 -18.49
C ALA A 86 7.49 -24.71 -19.51
N VAL A 87 6.53 -25.37 -20.17
CA VAL A 87 5.58 -24.73 -21.11
C VAL A 87 4.79 -23.63 -20.38
N LYS A 88 4.24 -23.94 -19.20
CA LYS A 88 3.50 -22.96 -18.40
C LYS A 88 4.35 -21.74 -18.03
N LEU A 89 5.59 -21.96 -17.59
CA LEU A 89 6.50 -20.86 -17.24
C LEU A 89 6.83 -19.97 -18.45
N LEU A 90 7.00 -20.55 -19.64
CA LEU A 90 7.23 -19.76 -20.86
C LEU A 90 6.01 -18.93 -21.25
N LEU A 91 4.82 -19.54 -21.29
CA LEU A 91 3.59 -18.83 -21.63
C LEU A 91 3.30 -17.68 -20.65
N GLU A 92 3.57 -17.89 -19.36
CA GLU A 92 3.44 -16.84 -18.34
C GLU A 92 4.43 -15.69 -18.61
N GLN A 93 5.68 -16.01 -18.98
CA GLN A 93 6.70 -15.02 -19.31
C GLN A 93 6.34 -14.23 -20.57
N GLU A 94 5.82 -14.88 -21.61
CA GLU A 94 5.36 -14.22 -22.85
C GLU A 94 4.24 -13.23 -22.54
N ARG A 95 3.24 -13.64 -21.75
CA ARG A 95 2.14 -12.76 -21.33
C ARG A 95 2.63 -11.53 -20.56
N GLN A 96 3.64 -11.69 -19.71
CA GLN A 96 4.23 -10.56 -18.98
C GLN A 96 4.92 -9.58 -19.94
N GLN A 97 5.66 -10.10 -20.93
CA GLN A 97 6.31 -9.25 -21.93
C GLN A 97 5.33 -8.50 -22.81
N GLU A 98 4.24 -9.14 -23.25
CA GLU A 98 3.17 -8.46 -24.01
C GLU A 98 2.54 -7.31 -23.22
N ASN A 99 2.32 -7.50 -21.91
CA ASN A 99 1.74 -6.48 -21.04
C ASN A 99 2.69 -5.30 -20.80
N GLU A 100 4.00 -5.57 -20.71
CA GLU A 100 5.05 -4.54 -20.59
C GLU A 100 5.31 -3.81 -21.91
N GLN A 101 5.22 -4.50 -23.05
CA GLN A 101 5.41 -3.95 -24.39
C GLN A 101 4.17 -3.24 -24.95
N SER A 102 3.00 -3.48 -24.36
CA SER A 102 1.78 -2.74 -24.65
C SER A 102 2.00 -1.23 -24.44
N PRO A 103 1.91 -0.40 -25.49
CA PRO A 103 2.07 1.06 -25.35
C PRO A 103 0.96 1.70 -24.48
N LEU A 104 -0.09 0.96 -24.13
CA LEU A 104 -1.19 1.39 -23.25
C LEU A 104 -0.88 1.29 -21.74
N SER A 105 0.23 0.65 -21.36
CA SER A 105 0.64 0.48 -19.95
C SER A 105 1.63 1.54 -19.47
N ASN A 106 2.48 2.07 -20.37
CA ASN A 106 3.57 3.00 -20.03
C ASN A 106 3.32 4.47 -20.40
N ALA A 107 2.21 4.81 -21.05
CA ALA A 107 1.82 6.19 -21.32
C ALA A 107 0.88 6.73 -20.23
N PRO A 108 0.96 8.02 -19.83
CA PRO A 108 -0.16 8.65 -19.15
C PRO A 108 -1.38 8.52 -20.06
N ARG A 109 -2.40 7.80 -19.59
CA ARG A 109 -3.66 7.64 -20.31
C ARG A 109 -4.40 8.97 -20.25
N ASP A 110 -4.06 9.88 -21.16
CA ASP A 110 -4.99 10.94 -21.51
C ASP A 110 -6.21 10.24 -22.13
N LEU A 111 -7.35 10.32 -21.45
CA LEU A 111 -8.62 9.75 -21.91
C LEU A 111 -8.88 10.23 -23.34
N LEU A 112 -9.05 9.31 -24.30
CA LEU A 112 -9.37 9.71 -25.66
C LEU A 112 -10.75 10.40 -25.67
N PRO A 113 -10.99 11.38 -26.55
CA PRO A 113 -12.26 12.10 -26.62
C PRO A 113 -13.53 11.21 -26.70
N PRO A 114 -13.51 10.04 -27.37
CA PRO A 114 -14.64 9.10 -27.36
C PRO A 114 -14.87 8.44 -25.99
N ASP A 115 -13.83 8.15 -25.22
CA ASP A 115 -13.94 7.50 -23.90
C ASP A 115 -14.68 8.41 -22.92
N HIS A 116 -14.47 9.73 -23.00
CA HIS A 116 -15.23 10.71 -22.23
C HIS A 116 -16.73 10.64 -22.51
N LEU A 117 -17.16 10.42 -23.76
CA LEU A 117 -18.59 10.30 -24.09
C LEU A 117 -19.20 9.03 -23.50
N VAL A 118 -18.47 7.92 -23.56
CA VAL A 118 -18.91 6.65 -22.96
C VAL A 118 -19.01 6.79 -21.44
N LEU A 119 -18.00 7.36 -20.79
CA LEU A 119 -18.01 7.62 -19.35
C LEU A 119 -19.13 8.57 -18.92
N LYS A 120 -19.39 9.64 -19.69
CA LYS A 120 -20.49 10.57 -19.43
C LYS A 120 -21.85 9.87 -19.55
N SER A 121 -22.00 8.95 -20.50
CA SER A 121 -23.23 8.17 -20.68
C SER A 121 -23.45 7.17 -19.53
N LEU A 122 -22.37 6.54 -19.04
CA LEU A 122 -22.40 5.63 -17.89
C LEU A 122 -22.69 6.38 -16.59
N TYR A 123 -22.04 7.53 -16.35
CA TYR A 123 -22.30 8.37 -15.19
C TYR A 123 -23.76 8.83 -15.14
N ARG A 124 -24.32 9.26 -16.28
CA ARG A 124 -25.73 9.62 -16.39
C ARG A 124 -26.65 8.45 -16.03
N ARG A 125 -26.34 7.25 -16.54
CA ARG A 125 -27.14 6.04 -16.27
C ARG A 125 -27.09 5.65 -14.79
N LEU A 126 -25.91 5.71 -14.15
CA LEU A 126 -25.75 5.41 -12.73
C LEU A 126 -26.51 6.41 -11.84
N MET A 127 -26.43 7.71 -12.13
CA MET A 127 -27.19 8.74 -11.41
C MET A 127 -28.71 8.58 -11.57
N GLN A 128 -29.16 8.07 -12.72
CA GLN A 128 -30.57 7.76 -12.96
C GLN A 128 -31.03 6.47 -12.27
N MET A 129 -30.13 5.52 -12.03
CA MET A 129 -30.42 4.26 -11.35
C MET A 129 -30.45 4.42 -9.82
N GLU A 130 -29.61 5.29 -9.26
CA GLU A 130 -29.66 5.64 -7.82
C GLU A 130 -30.83 6.58 -7.47
N ALA A 131 -31.37 7.29 -8.46
CA ALA A 131 -32.60 8.05 -8.30
C ALA A 131 -33.83 7.15 -8.41
N THR A 132 -34.14 6.39 -7.35
CA THR A 132 -35.53 5.95 -7.14
C THR A 132 -36.38 7.18 -6.83
N PRO A 133 -37.37 7.57 -7.67
CA PRO A 133 -38.29 8.64 -7.34
C PRO A 133 -39.38 8.09 -6.42
N ALA A 134 -39.02 7.70 -5.21
CA ALA A 134 -39.95 7.17 -4.21
C ALA A 134 -40.30 8.17 -3.09
N ILE A 135 -39.77 9.40 -3.13
CA ILE A 135 -39.98 10.40 -2.06
C ILE A 135 -40.73 11.66 -2.53
N ALA A 136 -40.95 11.87 -3.82
CA ALA A 136 -41.58 13.10 -4.32
C ALA A 136 -43.12 13.04 -4.49
N ALA A 137 -43.77 11.91 -4.18
CA ALA A 137 -45.21 11.71 -4.44
C ALA A 137 -46.08 11.60 -3.17
N ALA A 138 -45.56 11.93 -1.99
CA ALA A 138 -46.30 11.80 -0.72
C ALA A 138 -46.83 13.12 -0.14
N ASP A 139 -46.57 14.28 -0.76
CA ASP A 139 -46.80 15.60 -0.14
C ASP A 139 -48.00 16.41 -0.71
N GLU A 140 -48.81 15.83 -1.59
CA GLU A 140 -49.91 16.53 -2.29
C GLU A 140 -51.32 16.05 -1.89
N VAL A 141 -51.52 15.47 -0.70
CA VAL A 141 -52.88 15.22 -0.18
C VAL A 141 -52.96 15.53 1.32
N ARG A 142 -53.04 16.82 1.66
CA ARG A 142 -53.64 17.22 2.95
C ARG A 142 -54.43 18.52 2.81
N SER A 143 -55.76 18.39 2.92
CA SER A 143 -56.74 19.44 2.67
C SER A 143 -56.66 20.60 3.68
N PRO A 144 -57.04 21.84 3.31
CA PRO A 144 -56.80 23.07 4.10
C PRO A 144 -57.50 23.13 5.47
N GLN A 145 -58.48 22.28 5.74
CA GLN A 145 -59.30 22.35 6.95
C GLN A 145 -58.63 21.76 8.20
N GLN A 146 -57.56 20.97 8.05
CA GLN A 146 -56.85 20.37 9.19
C GLN A 146 -55.77 21.27 9.83
N ARG A 147 -55.58 22.52 9.38
CA ARG A 147 -54.61 23.44 10.00
C ARG A 147 -55.15 24.27 11.18
N MET A 148 -56.47 24.33 11.37
CA MET A 148 -57.06 25.23 12.38
C MET A 148 -57.26 24.59 13.75
N GLU A 149 -57.29 23.26 13.87
CA GLU A 149 -57.50 22.60 15.17
C GLU A 149 -56.19 22.33 15.94
N ASP A 150 -55.05 22.15 15.24
CA ASP A 150 -53.77 21.87 15.89
C ASP A 150 -53.10 23.12 16.52
N ALA A 151 -53.48 24.33 16.10
CA ALA A 151 -52.92 25.58 16.64
C ALA A 151 -53.47 25.95 18.04
N GLN A 152 -54.54 25.31 18.51
CA GLN A 152 -55.12 25.55 19.84
C GLN A 152 -54.74 24.47 20.87
N ALA A 153 -54.08 23.38 20.47
CA ALA A 153 -53.69 22.30 21.37
C ALA A 153 -52.30 22.48 22.02
N ASP A 154 -51.44 23.36 21.48
CA ASP A 154 -50.07 23.53 21.96
C ASP A 154 -49.89 24.56 23.09
N ASP A 155 -50.86 25.46 23.31
CA ASP A 155 -50.75 26.50 24.35
C ASP A 155 -51.05 25.97 25.77
N VAL A 156 -51.80 24.87 25.89
CA VAL A 156 -52.15 24.25 27.18
C VAL A 156 -51.10 23.23 27.66
N ARG A 157 -50.25 22.71 26.75
CA ARG A 157 -49.19 21.73 27.07
C ARG A 157 -47.89 22.37 27.57
N SER A 158 -47.55 23.56 27.07
CA SER A 158 -46.34 24.30 27.49
C SER A 158 -46.38 24.72 28.97
N SER A 159 -47.56 25.06 29.50
CA SER A 159 -47.74 25.49 30.89
C SER A 159 -47.64 24.36 31.93
N ARG A 160 -47.71 23.08 31.52
CA ARG A 160 -47.79 21.94 32.45
C ARG A 160 -46.45 21.20 32.66
N GLN A 161 -45.43 21.49 31.86
CA GLN A 161 -44.11 20.82 31.95
C GLN A 161 -43.03 21.59 32.71
N GLN A 162 -43.24 22.86 33.09
CA GLN A 162 -42.24 23.62 33.85
C GLN A 162 -42.20 23.33 35.36
N ILE A 163 -43.07 22.45 35.89
CA ILE A 163 -43.15 22.17 37.34
C ILE A 163 -42.54 20.80 37.73
N ALA A 164 -42.22 19.89 36.78
CA ALA A 164 -42.07 18.46 37.10
C ALA A 164 -40.72 17.77 36.83
N ALA A 165 -39.63 18.46 36.47
CA ALA A 165 -38.38 17.77 36.06
C ALA A 165 -37.09 18.19 36.81
N ALA A 166 -37.20 18.77 38.00
CA ALA A 166 -36.13 18.69 38.99
C ALA A 166 -36.29 17.38 39.78
N SER A 167 -35.29 16.49 39.69
CA SER A 167 -35.09 15.23 40.46
C SER A 167 -35.24 13.93 39.64
N SER A 168 -34.14 13.35 39.18
CA SER A 168 -33.83 11.91 39.38
C SER A 168 -32.53 11.50 38.69
N SER A 169 -31.59 11.08 39.53
CA SER A 169 -30.33 10.40 39.24
C SER A 169 -30.49 8.87 39.24
N GLY A 170 -29.73 8.14 38.42
CA GLY A 170 -29.11 6.86 38.84
C GLY A 170 -29.24 5.60 37.95
N SER A 171 -28.07 5.04 37.57
CA SER A 171 -27.69 3.59 37.50
C SER A 171 -28.35 2.68 36.42
N SER A 172 -27.79 1.59 35.84
CA SER A 172 -26.77 0.60 36.24
C SER A 172 -26.44 -0.42 35.08
N THR A 173 -25.27 -1.12 35.16
CA THR A 173 -24.89 -2.52 34.70
C THR A 173 -25.03 -2.99 33.22
N GLY A 174 -24.21 -3.84 32.56
CA GLY A 174 -22.99 -4.65 32.84
C GLY A 174 -23.13 -6.13 32.38
N ALA A 175 -22.33 -6.65 31.41
CA ALA A 175 -21.95 -8.07 31.10
C ALA A 175 -21.18 -8.14 29.73
N ASP A 176 -19.90 -8.56 29.60
CA ASP A 176 -19.23 -9.90 29.63
C ASP A 176 -19.82 -10.93 28.63
N GLY A 177 -19.12 -11.71 27.79
CA GLY A 177 -17.71 -12.08 27.58
C GLY A 177 -17.63 -13.57 27.16
N LEU A 178 -17.01 -13.94 26.04
CA LEU A 178 -16.77 -15.36 25.64
C LEU A 178 -15.38 -15.55 24.96
N PRO A 179 -14.57 -16.59 25.30
CA PRO A 179 -13.18 -16.70 24.81
C PRO A 179 -12.76 -18.02 24.12
N ARG A 180 -11.51 -17.99 23.59
CA ARG A 180 -10.48 -19.06 23.36
C ARG A 180 -10.43 -19.84 22.04
N ALA A 181 -9.23 -19.87 21.43
CA ALA A 181 -8.37 -21.07 21.35
C ALA A 181 -6.91 -20.69 20.97
N PHE A 182 -5.95 -21.41 21.56
CA PHE A 182 -4.49 -21.29 21.45
C PHE A 182 -3.97 -22.62 20.89
N ASP A 183 -3.13 -22.61 19.85
CA ASP A 183 -2.45 -23.81 19.32
C ASP A 183 -0.95 -23.77 19.68
N PRO A 184 -0.39 -24.81 20.34
CA PRO A 184 1.04 -24.91 20.61
C PRO A 184 1.67 -26.14 19.93
N LEU A 185 2.41 -25.96 18.83
CA LEU A 185 3.37 -26.96 18.32
C LEU A 185 4.62 -26.27 17.74
N CYS A 186 5.59 -26.02 18.61
CA CYS A 186 6.96 -25.66 18.24
C CYS A 186 7.90 -26.69 18.88
N SER A 187 8.48 -27.57 18.05
CA SER A 187 9.47 -28.56 18.48
C SER A 187 10.86 -27.92 18.58
N PRO A 188 11.66 -28.21 19.63
CA PRO A 188 13.04 -27.76 19.71
C PRO A 188 13.97 -28.59 18.80
N ARG A 189 14.88 -27.93 18.08
CA ARG A 189 16.03 -28.56 17.40
C ARG A 189 17.01 -29.06 18.47
N GLN A 190 17.46 -30.30 18.33
CA GLN A 190 18.55 -30.87 19.12
C GLN A 190 19.89 -30.31 18.63
N ASP A 191 20.61 -29.63 19.52
CA ASP A 191 22.06 -29.46 19.44
C ASP A 191 22.72 -30.82 19.72
N SER A 192 23.55 -31.29 18.79
CA SER A 192 24.49 -32.38 19.07
C SER A 192 25.89 -31.79 19.04
N GLY A 193 26.48 -31.65 20.22
CA GLY A 193 27.91 -31.43 20.39
C GLY A 193 28.71 -32.62 19.85
N ARG A 194 29.83 -32.32 19.21
CA ARG A 194 30.98 -33.23 19.12
C ARG A 194 32.17 -32.53 19.76
N GLU A 195 32.40 -32.90 21.01
CA GLU A 195 33.71 -32.89 21.67
C GLU A 195 34.52 -34.12 21.20
N SER A 196 35.84 -33.94 21.17
CA SER A 196 36.93 -34.95 21.20
C SER A 196 37.15 -35.86 19.97
N ASP A 197 38.24 -35.65 19.24
CA ASP A 197 39.59 -36.18 19.58
C ASP A 197 40.68 -35.28 18.97
#